data_AF-A0A561W567-F1
#
_entry.id   AF-A0A561W567-F1
#
_cell.length_a   1.000
_cell.length_b   1.000
_cell.length_c   1.000
_cell.angle_alpha   90.00
_cell.angle_beta   90.00
_cell.angle_gamma   90.00
#
_symmetry.space_group_name_H-M   'P 1'
#
loop_
_entity.id
_entity.type
_entity.pdbx_description
1 polymer ?
#
loop_
_entity_poly.entity_id
_entity_poly.type
_entity_poly.pdbx_seq_one_letter_code
_entity_poly.pdbx_strand_id
1 'polypeptide(L)'
;MTPPNTPHPTRRRRLASWAAIVTVALSGCGPASTGTSARQGAPGSSRSGVACIRNSDADADYCDRFLADLARRTPLDPAQARAAETARQSVARALSGNVLSRCNVEHEPCDAVMAWAEQPATPEHVRSLLATVSENHPQVRLARPDDPAVADTVAFGVLVGQVCVYGYQRLHRDPDQVHAAGPLPQGTCLRP
;
A
#
# COMPACT_ATOMS: atom_id res chain seq x y z
N MET A 1 -26.65 56.38 -3.95
CA MET A 1 -27.86 55.83 -3.30
C MET A 1 -27.49 54.53 -2.60
N THR A 2 -27.64 54.49 -1.29
CA THR A 2 -27.52 53.35 -0.36
C THR A 2 -28.56 53.59 0.74
N PRO A 3 -29.04 52.60 1.53
CA PRO A 3 -29.14 51.13 1.38
C PRO A 3 -30.63 50.67 1.58
N PRO A 4 -30.93 49.38 1.87
CA PRO A 4 -30.96 48.96 3.28
C PRO A 4 -30.40 47.56 3.59
N ASN A 5 -29.85 47.48 4.81
CA ASN A 5 -29.48 46.31 5.57
C ASN A 5 -30.69 45.48 6.02
N THR A 6 -30.45 44.17 6.26
CA THR A 6 -30.95 43.27 7.34
C THR A 6 -31.34 41.87 6.81
N PRO A 7 -31.43 40.82 7.63
CA PRO A 7 -30.54 40.38 8.71
C PRO A 7 -30.13 38.88 8.57
N HIS A 8 -29.16 38.46 9.37
CA HIS A 8 -28.71 37.08 9.57
C HIS A 8 -29.82 36.16 10.16
N PRO A 9 -29.94 34.91 9.70
CA PRO A 9 -30.38 33.82 10.57
C PRO A 9 -29.22 32.90 10.92
N THR A 10 -28.89 32.90 12.21
CA THR A 10 -28.14 31.85 12.91
C THR A 10 -28.93 30.54 12.82
N ARG A 11 -28.31 29.46 12.34
CA ARG A 11 -28.85 28.11 12.55
C ARG A 11 -27.80 27.16 13.09
N ARG A 12 -27.69 27.16 14.42
CA ARG A 12 -27.29 25.99 15.22
C ARG A 12 -28.10 24.77 14.76
N ARG A 13 -27.43 23.62 14.65
CA ARG A 13 -27.89 22.23 14.92
C ARG A 13 -26.94 21.30 14.14
N ARG A 14 -26.44 20.18 14.64
CA ARG A 14 -26.52 19.45 15.90
C ARG A 14 -25.41 18.40 15.78
N LEU A 15 -24.65 18.21 16.85
CA LEU A 15 -23.79 17.05 17.04
C LEU A 15 -24.59 15.78 16.72
N ALA A 16 -24.12 15.02 15.73
CA ALA A 16 -24.42 13.60 15.62
C ALA A 16 -23.10 12.87 15.85
N SER A 17 -22.81 12.62 17.12
CA SER A 17 -21.81 11.65 17.54
C SER A 17 -22.28 10.27 17.06
N TRP A 18 -21.76 9.81 15.93
CA TRP A 18 -21.93 8.42 15.53
C TRP A 18 -20.93 7.59 16.36
N ALA A 19 -21.43 7.01 17.45
CA ALA A 19 -20.72 6.00 18.20
C ALA A 19 -20.49 4.79 17.26
N ALA A 20 -19.25 4.53 16.90
CA ALA A 20 -18.86 3.30 16.25
C ALA A 20 -19.04 2.16 17.26
N ILE A 21 -20.05 1.31 17.06
CA ILE A 21 -20.20 0.07 17.81
C ILE A 21 -19.13 -0.88 17.28
N VAL A 22 -18.08 -1.09 18.09
CA VAL A 22 -17.08 -2.14 17.86
C VAL A 22 -17.66 -3.45 18.39
N THR A 23 -18.26 -4.25 17.51
CA THR A 23 -18.60 -5.64 17.84
C THR A 23 -17.36 -6.51 17.68
N VAL A 24 -16.69 -6.82 18.81
CA VAL A 24 -15.68 -7.88 18.88
C VAL A 24 -16.42 -9.21 19.06
N ALA A 25 -16.55 -9.99 17.98
CA ALA A 25 -17.02 -11.37 18.07
C ALA A 25 -15.84 -12.26 18.52
N LEU A 26 -15.79 -12.60 19.81
CA LEU A 26 -14.90 -13.64 20.34
C LEU A 26 -15.58 -15.01 20.11
N SER A 27 -15.23 -15.67 19.02
CA SER A 27 -15.61 -17.07 18.78
C SER A 27 -14.73 -17.99 19.63
N GLY A 28 -15.05 -18.10 20.92
CA GLY A 28 -14.46 -19.09 21.83
C GLY A 28 -15.47 -20.17 22.18
N CYS A 29 -15.46 -21.30 21.46
CA CYS A 29 -16.01 -22.54 21.98
C CYS A 29 -14.90 -23.23 22.78
N GLY A 30 -15.09 -23.35 24.10
CA GLY A 30 -14.32 -24.26 24.94
C GLY A 30 -15.26 -25.07 25.81
N PRO A 31 -14.85 -26.26 26.30
CA PRO A 31 -15.33 -26.77 27.56
C PRO A 31 -14.42 -26.27 28.71
N ALA A 32 -15.06 -25.93 29.83
CA ALA A 32 -14.43 -25.42 31.03
C ALA A 32 -13.59 -26.49 31.73
N SER A 33 -12.35 -26.14 32.09
CA SER A 33 -11.54 -26.88 33.07
C SER A 33 -10.95 -25.89 34.07
N THR A 34 -11.44 -25.95 35.30
CA THR A 34 -10.90 -25.29 36.48
C THR A 34 -9.49 -25.81 36.78
N GLY A 35 -8.49 -24.94 36.75
CA GLY A 35 -7.12 -25.25 37.14
C GLY A 35 -6.34 -24.00 37.48
N THR A 36 -6.26 -23.70 38.78
CA THR A 36 -5.37 -22.67 39.33
C THR A 36 -3.93 -23.18 39.30
N SER A 37 -3.05 -22.57 38.49
CA SER A 37 -1.66 -22.28 38.87
C SER A 37 -0.90 -21.52 37.79
N ALA A 38 -0.30 -20.43 38.25
CA ALA A 38 0.89 -19.73 37.80
C ALA A 38 1.56 -20.18 36.48
N ARG A 39 1.79 -19.20 35.59
CA ARG A 39 3.14 -18.83 35.12
C ARG A 39 3.08 -17.61 34.21
N GLN A 40 3.83 -16.59 34.61
CA GLN A 40 4.58 -15.69 33.73
C GLN A 40 3.81 -15.18 32.51
N GLY A 41 3.11 -14.06 32.68
CA GLY A 41 2.85 -13.17 31.56
C GLY A 41 4.18 -12.72 30.99
N ALA A 42 4.62 -13.38 29.92
CA ALA A 42 5.77 -12.96 29.14
C ALA A 42 5.53 -11.50 28.70
N PRO A 43 6.54 -10.61 28.81
CA PRO A 43 6.38 -9.23 28.38
C PRO A 43 6.08 -9.20 26.89
N GLY A 44 4.91 -8.66 26.56
CA GLY A 44 4.53 -8.08 25.27
C GLY A 44 5.08 -8.74 24.02
N SER A 45 4.38 -9.77 23.51
CA SER A 45 4.34 -9.93 22.06
C SER A 45 3.59 -8.69 21.52
N SER A 46 4.32 -7.67 21.08
CA SER A 46 3.72 -6.56 20.35
C SER A 46 3.02 -7.16 19.13
N ARG A 47 1.69 -7.32 19.21
CA ARG A 47 0.89 -7.75 18.07
C ARG A 47 0.90 -6.61 17.07
N SER A 48 1.79 -6.70 16.08
CA SER A 48 1.76 -5.79 14.95
C SER A 48 0.50 -6.09 14.14
N GLY A 49 -0.43 -5.13 14.12
CA GLY A 49 -1.62 -5.18 13.28
C GLY A 49 -1.35 -4.43 11.99
N VAL A 50 -1.73 -5.00 10.85
CA VAL A 50 -1.67 -4.33 9.56
C VAL A 50 -3.09 -3.96 9.15
N ALA A 51 -3.28 -2.69 8.81
CA ALA A 51 -4.54 -2.20 8.24
C ALA A 51 -4.38 -2.07 6.73
N CYS A 52 -5.38 -2.55 5.99
CA CYS A 52 -5.55 -2.20 4.59
C CYS A 52 -6.52 -1.02 4.50
N ILE A 53 -6.12 0.03 3.80
CA ILE A 53 -6.99 1.15 3.48
C ILE A 53 -7.33 1.03 2.00
N ARG A 54 -8.62 0.81 1.72
CA ARG A 54 -9.12 0.73 0.35
C ARG A 54 -9.24 2.14 -0.23
N ASN A 55 -8.50 2.42 -1.30
CA ASN A 55 -8.71 3.62 -2.11
C ASN A 55 -10.10 3.57 -2.77
N SER A 56 -10.70 4.72 -3.09
CA SER A 56 -12.05 4.81 -3.67
C SER A 56 -12.25 3.96 -4.92
N ASP A 57 -11.18 3.76 -5.69
CA ASP A 57 -11.21 3.08 -6.99
C ASP A 57 -10.71 1.64 -6.92
N ALA A 58 -10.40 1.14 -5.73
CA ALA A 58 -10.08 -0.28 -5.54
C ALA A 58 -11.39 -1.10 -5.46
N ASP A 59 -11.40 -2.26 -6.10
CA ASP A 59 -12.53 -3.18 -6.03
C ASP A 59 -12.79 -3.67 -4.60
N ALA A 60 -13.99 -4.19 -4.36
CA ALA A 60 -14.45 -4.53 -3.01
C ALA A 60 -13.53 -5.53 -2.29
N ASP A 61 -12.93 -6.45 -3.05
CA ASP A 61 -12.16 -7.58 -2.54
C ASP A 61 -10.64 -7.29 -2.45
N TYR A 62 -10.19 -6.10 -2.87
CA TYR A 62 -8.77 -5.72 -2.86
C TYR A 62 -8.09 -5.94 -1.50
N CYS A 63 -8.72 -5.48 -0.42
CA CYS A 63 -8.11 -5.58 0.91
C CYS A 63 -8.01 -7.02 1.41
N ASP A 64 -8.96 -7.89 1.07
CA ASP A 64 -8.91 -9.30 1.43
C ASP A 64 -7.76 -9.99 0.70
N ARG A 65 -7.57 -9.70 -0.60
CA ARG A 65 -6.43 -10.23 -1.37
C ARG A 65 -5.10 -9.72 -0.85
N PHE A 66 -5.00 -8.43 -0.55
CA PHE A 66 -3.80 -7.81 -0.01
C PHE A 66 -3.40 -8.41 1.35
N LEU A 67 -4.35 -8.52 2.29
CA LEU A 67 -4.08 -9.09 3.61
C LEU A 67 -3.76 -10.58 3.54
N ALA A 68 -4.43 -11.32 2.66
CA ALA A 68 -4.11 -12.73 2.41
C ALA A 68 -2.71 -12.91 1.83
N ASP A 69 -2.27 -12.00 0.95
CA ASP A 69 -0.90 -12.00 0.43
C ASP A 69 0.13 -11.71 1.51
N LEU A 70 -0.10 -10.64 2.29
CA LEU A 70 0.81 -10.26 3.36
C LEU A 70 0.98 -11.36 4.41
N ALA A 71 -0.11 -12.08 4.75
CA ALA A 71 -0.08 -13.19 5.69
C ALA A 71 0.75 -14.40 5.21
N ARG A 72 0.99 -14.55 3.89
CA ARG A 72 1.80 -15.63 3.33
C ARG A 72 3.29 -15.32 3.27
N ARG A 73 3.67 -14.05 3.40
CA ARG A 73 5.05 -13.61 3.22
C ARG A 73 5.91 -14.01 4.42
N THR A 74 7.17 -14.32 4.13
CA THR A 74 8.16 -14.57 5.17
C THR A 74 8.34 -13.29 6.01
N PRO A 75 8.24 -13.37 7.36
CA PRO A 75 8.48 -12.23 8.21
C PRO A 75 9.91 -11.71 8.04
N LEU A 76 10.04 -10.38 7.99
CA LEU A 76 11.35 -9.74 8.00
C LEU A 76 11.89 -9.68 9.44
N ASP A 77 13.17 -9.96 9.61
CA ASP A 77 13.87 -9.65 10.85
C ASP A 77 14.05 -8.12 11.02
N PRO A 78 14.45 -7.63 12.22
CA PRO A 78 14.60 -6.19 12.45
C PRO A 78 15.63 -5.48 11.56
N ALA A 79 16.69 -6.15 11.09
CA ALA A 79 17.68 -5.56 10.19
C ALA A 79 17.11 -5.45 8.77
N GLN A 80 16.41 -6.49 8.32
CA GLN A 80 15.70 -6.51 7.04
C GLN A 80 14.56 -5.50 7.00
N ALA A 81 13.83 -5.29 8.11
CA ALA A 81 12.77 -4.29 8.19
C ALA A 81 13.29 -2.86 7.96
N ARG A 82 14.50 -2.55 8.43
CA ARG A 82 15.15 -1.25 8.14
C ARG A 82 15.56 -1.15 6.68
N ALA A 83 16.13 -2.21 6.11
CA ALA A 83 16.48 -2.27 4.69
C ALA A 83 15.23 -2.18 3.79
N ALA A 84 14.08 -2.66 4.27
CA ALA A 84 12.84 -2.69 3.52
C ALA A 84 12.32 -1.29 3.18
N GLU A 85 12.43 -0.33 4.10
CA GLU A 85 12.04 1.05 3.82
C GLU A 85 12.92 1.69 2.74
N THR A 86 14.24 1.47 2.79
CA THR A 86 15.17 1.94 1.75
C THR A 86 14.86 1.32 0.39
N ALA A 87 14.61 0.00 0.35
CA ALA A 87 14.23 -0.71 -0.87
C ALA A 87 12.91 -0.18 -1.45
N ARG A 88 11.90 0.02 -0.59
CA ARG A 88 10.60 0.61 -0.94
C ARG A 88 10.77 1.98 -1.58
N GLN A 89 11.58 2.85 -0.98
CA GLN A 89 11.86 4.20 -1.49
C GLN A 89 12.64 4.19 -2.81
N SER A 90 13.53 3.21 -3.02
CA SER A 90 14.27 3.06 -4.28
C SER A 90 13.32 2.71 -5.43
N VAL A 91 12.46 1.71 -5.22
CA VAL A 91 11.44 1.32 -6.21
C VAL A 91 10.43 2.42 -6.45
N ALA A 92 9.93 3.07 -5.39
CA ALA A 92 9.00 4.19 -5.54
C ALA A 92 9.59 5.30 -6.40
N ARG A 93 10.86 5.67 -6.17
CA ARG A 93 11.58 6.67 -6.98
C ARG A 93 11.78 6.24 -8.44
N ALA A 94 12.05 4.96 -8.68
CA ALA A 94 12.17 4.45 -10.05
C ALA A 94 10.83 4.50 -10.79
N LEU A 95 9.73 4.17 -10.11
CA LEU A 95 8.38 4.16 -10.68
C LEU A 95 7.78 5.54 -10.86
N SER A 96 7.95 6.45 -9.89
CA SER A 96 7.50 7.84 -10.01
C SER A 96 8.40 8.66 -10.91
N GLY A 97 9.59 8.15 -11.25
CA GLY A 97 10.69 8.99 -11.68
C GLY A 97 10.99 10.11 -10.68
N ASN A 98 11.88 10.99 -11.10
CA ASN A 98 12.15 12.26 -10.43
C ASN A 98 11.05 13.30 -10.76
N VAL A 99 9.78 12.92 -10.86
CA VAL A 99 8.71 13.79 -11.41
C VAL A 99 8.60 15.14 -10.71
N LEU A 100 8.81 15.20 -9.40
CA LEU A 100 8.90 16.46 -8.67
C LEU A 100 10.26 17.18 -8.81
N SER A 101 11.35 16.44 -9.03
CA SER A 101 12.69 17.03 -9.26
C SER A 101 12.91 17.48 -10.71
N ARG A 102 12.10 17.01 -11.67
CA ARG A 102 12.09 17.44 -13.07
C ARG A 102 11.38 18.78 -13.24
N CYS A 103 10.48 19.13 -12.32
CA CYS A 103 9.91 20.47 -12.19
C CYS A 103 10.82 21.46 -11.43
N ASN A 104 12.15 21.25 -11.39
CA ASN A 104 13.08 22.30 -11.05
C ASN A 104 13.39 23.12 -12.31
N VAL A 105 12.54 24.13 -12.51
CA VAL A 105 12.52 25.39 -13.30
C VAL A 105 13.67 25.79 -14.25
N GLU A 106 14.73 25.02 -14.45
CA GLU A 106 15.87 25.46 -15.28
C GLU A 106 16.01 24.76 -16.63
N HIS A 107 15.44 23.56 -16.87
CA HIS A 107 15.81 22.79 -18.08
C HIS A 107 14.69 22.04 -18.84
N GLU A 108 13.50 21.82 -18.29
CA GLU A 108 12.35 21.28 -19.07
C GLU A 108 11.02 21.94 -18.66
N PRO A 109 10.12 22.22 -19.61
CA PRO A 109 8.76 22.68 -19.29
C PRO A 109 7.99 21.56 -18.57
N CYS A 110 7.17 21.94 -17.59
CA CYS A 110 6.31 21.02 -16.84
C CYS A 110 5.37 20.17 -17.73
N ASP A 111 5.24 20.51 -19.01
CA ASP A 111 4.53 19.73 -20.03
C ASP A 111 5.07 18.30 -20.18
N ALA A 112 6.37 18.08 -20.01
CA ALA A 112 6.96 16.74 -20.04
C ALA A 112 6.54 15.89 -18.83
N VAL A 113 6.31 16.53 -17.67
CA VAL A 113 5.78 15.88 -16.46
C VAL A 113 4.31 15.54 -16.62
N MET A 114 3.52 16.46 -17.21
CA MET A 114 2.12 16.20 -17.54
C MET A 114 1.99 15.07 -18.56
N ALA A 115 2.81 15.07 -19.61
CA ALA A 115 2.84 14.00 -20.61
C ALA A 115 3.25 12.64 -20.02
N TRP A 116 4.16 12.62 -19.05
CA TRP A 116 4.52 11.40 -18.32
C TRP A 116 3.34 10.89 -17.47
N ALA A 117 2.67 11.79 -16.75
CA ALA A 117 1.46 11.47 -16.00
C ALA A 117 0.32 11.04 -16.95
N GLU A 118 0.31 11.44 -18.21
CA GLU A 118 -0.73 11.05 -19.17
C GLU A 118 -0.45 9.72 -19.88
N GLN A 119 0.70 9.08 -19.67
CA GLN A 119 0.98 7.79 -20.30
C GLN A 119 0.43 6.59 -19.51
N PRO A 120 -0.26 5.66 -20.18
CA PRO A 120 -0.61 4.37 -19.61
C PRO A 120 0.60 3.63 -19.05
N ALA A 121 0.51 3.16 -17.80
CA ALA A 121 1.48 2.20 -17.30
C ALA A 121 1.30 0.87 -18.05
N THR A 122 2.27 0.50 -18.89
CA THR A 122 2.34 -0.82 -19.51
C THR A 122 3.31 -1.74 -18.74
N PRO A 123 3.15 -3.07 -18.79
CA PRO A 123 4.12 -3.98 -18.19
C PRO A 123 5.55 -3.74 -18.66
N GLU A 124 5.75 -3.43 -19.94
CA GLU A 124 7.05 -3.15 -20.54
C GLU A 124 7.65 -1.86 -19.97
N HIS A 125 6.83 -0.81 -19.85
CA HIS A 125 7.27 0.46 -19.27
C HIS A 125 7.69 0.28 -17.81
N VAL A 126 6.84 -0.33 -16.99
CA VAL A 126 7.13 -0.60 -15.58
C VAL A 126 8.37 -1.49 -15.42
N ARG A 127 8.53 -2.51 -16.28
CA ARG A 127 9.73 -3.37 -16.27
C ARG A 127 10.99 -2.57 -16.58
N SER A 128 10.94 -1.64 -17.54
CA SER A 128 12.08 -0.79 -17.90
C SER A 128 12.51 0.13 -16.76
N LEU A 129 11.55 0.71 -16.01
CA LEU A 129 11.82 1.55 -14.84
C LEU A 129 12.47 0.73 -13.71
N LEU A 130 11.91 -0.44 -13.41
CA LEU A 130 12.38 -1.29 -12.31
C LEU A 130 13.73 -1.98 -12.57
N ALA A 131 14.13 -2.12 -13.84
CA ALA A 131 15.45 -2.63 -14.21
C ALA A 131 16.61 -1.77 -13.68
N THR A 132 16.35 -0.50 -13.32
CA THR A 132 17.35 0.39 -12.70
C THR A 132 17.60 0.10 -11.22
N VAL A 133 16.71 -0.67 -10.57
CA VAL A 133 16.71 -0.89 -9.12
C VAL A 133 17.27 -2.26 -8.73
N SER A 134 17.08 -3.26 -9.59
CA SER A 134 17.55 -4.62 -9.32
C SER A 134 18.01 -5.29 -10.60
N GLU A 135 19.16 -5.97 -10.52
CA GLU A 135 19.67 -6.85 -11.57
C GLU A 135 18.83 -8.14 -11.69
N ASN A 136 18.06 -8.46 -10.64
CA ASN A 136 17.08 -9.54 -10.70
C ASN A 136 15.90 -9.10 -11.57
N HIS A 137 15.56 -9.89 -12.59
CA HIS A 137 14.45 -9.59 -13.49
C HIS A 137 13.16 -9.32 -12.69
N PRO A 138 12.63 -8.07 -12.72
CA PRO A 138 11.44 -7.73 -11.97
C PRO A 138 10.24 -8.49 -12.53
N GLN A 139 9.42 -9.04 -11.63
CA GLN A 139 8.16 -9.68 -12.00
C GLN A 139 7.15 -8.57 -12.29
N VAL A 140 6.79 -8.39 -13.56
CA VAL A 140 5.88 -7.33 -14.00
C VAL A 140 4.89 -7.90 -14.98
N ARG A 141 3.59 -7.66 -14.74
CA ARG A 141 2.49 -8.13 -15.59
C ARG A 141 1.21 -7.36 -15.30
N LEU A 142 0.20 -7.53 -16.16
CA LEU A 142 -1.17 -7.12 -15.80
C LEU A 142 -1.61 -7.87 -14.53
N ALA A 143 -2.34 -7.15 -13.69
CA ALA A 143 -2.88 -7.67 -12.45
C ALA A 143 -3.82 -8.86 -12.74
N ARG A 144 -3.59 -9.97 -12.03
CA ARG A 144 -4.45 -11.14 -12.02
C ARG A 144 -5.43 -11.07 -10.85
N PRO A 145 -6.53 -11.83 -10.88
CA PRO A 145 -7.53 -11.82 -9.82
C PRO A 145 -7.01 -12.16 -8.42
N ASP A 146 -5.87 -12.83 -8.30
CA ASP A 146 -5.27 -13.23 -7.03
C ASP A 146 -4.08 -12.37 -6.59
N ASP A 147 -3.72 -11.35 -7.37
CA ASP A 147 -2.67 -10.43 -6.98
C ASP A 147 -3.14 -9.50 -5.86
N PRO A 148 -2.19 -9.03 -5.01
CA PRO A 148 -2.43 -7.93 -4.07
C PRO A 148 -2.49 -6.58 -4.81
N ALA A 149 -3.26 -6.51 -5.89
CA ALA A 149 -3.39 -5.39 -6.79
C ALA A 149 -4.86 -5.10 -7.12
N VAL A 150 -5.13 -3.88 -7.57
CA VAL A 150 -6.44 -3.50 -8.10
C VAL A 150 -6.58 -4.04 -9.52
N ALA A 151 -7.80 -4.39 -9.92
CA ALA A 151 -8.10 -4.81 -11.29
C ALA A 151 -7.64 -3.75 -12.32
N ASP A 152 -7.32 -4.18 -13.54
CA ASP A 152 -6.90 -3.32 -14.66
C ASP A 152 -5.66 -2.46 -14.40
N THR A 153 -4.76 -2.94 -13.54
CA THR A 153 -3.47 -2.29 -13.24
C THR A 153 -2.28 -3.16 -13.65
N VAL A 154 -1.07 -2.59 -13.61
CA VAL A 154 0.16 -3.36 -13.74
C VAL A 154 0.65 -3.76 -12.35
N ALA A 155 0.59 -5.04 -12.02
CA ALA A 155 1.19 -5.59 -10.81
C ALA A 155 2.70 -5.76 -11.01
N PHE A 156 3.47 -5.44 -9.97
CA PHE A 156 4.92 -5.60 -9.98
C PHE A 156 5.45 -6.19 -8.66
N GLY A 157 6.60 -6.85 -8.76
CA GLY A 157 7.37 -7.34 -7.63
C GLY A 157 8.86 -7.40 -7.97
N VAL A 158 9.69 -6.85 -7.10
CA VAL A 158 11.15 -6.76 -7.26
C VAL A 158 11.82 -7.24 -5.99
N LEU A 159 12.75 -8.18 -6.13
CA LEU A 159 13.60 -8.61 -5.03
C LEU A 159 14.83 -7.69 -4.95
N VAL A 160 14.94 -6.95 -3.85
CA VAL A 160 16.07 -6.07 -3.52
C VAL A 160 16.76 -6.67 -2.29
N GLY A 161 17.86 -7.38 -2.52
CA GLY A 161 18.47 -8.22 -1.48
C GLY A 161 17.53 -9.35 -1.05
N GLN A 162 17.06 -9.30 0.20
CA GLN A 162 16.09 -10.27 0.77
C GLN A 162 14.69 -9.65 0.96
N VAL A 163 14.49 -8.42 0.50
CA VAL A 163 13.20 -7.71 0.61
C VAL A 163 12.48 -7.78 -0.72
N CYS A 164 11.23 -8.20 -0.67
CA CYS A 164 10.31 -8.04 -1.78
C CYS A 164 9.62 -6.69 -1.71
N VAL A 165 9.85 -5.87 -2.72
CA VAL A 165 9.11 -4.63 -2.95
C VAL A 165 8.08 -4.90 -4.03
N TYR A 166 6.81 -4.66 -3.74
CA TYR A 166 5.70 -5.06 -4.61
C TYR A 166 4.56 -4.07 -4.50
N GLY A 167 3.66 -4.14 -5.48
CA GLY A 167 2.49 -3.26 -5.53
C GLY A 167 1.91 -3.25 -6.92
N TYR A 168 1.27 -2.13 -7.26
CA TYR A 168 0.71 -1.94 -8.58
C TYR A 168 0.87 -0.49 -9.05
N GLN A 169 0.96 -0.32 -10.36
CA GLN A 169 0.97 0.97 -11.03
C GLN A 169 -0.36 1.18 -11.73
N ARG A 170 -1.03 2.29 -11.42
CA ARG A 170 -2.21 2.75 -12.14
C ARG A 170 -1.82 3.69 -13.28
N LEU A 171 -2.71 3.74 -14.25
CA LEU A 171 -2.74 4.75 -15.30
C LEU A 171 -2.95 6.13 -14.64
N HIS A 172 -2.11 7.10 -15.00
CA HIS A 172 -2.27 8.52 -14.69
C HIS A 172 -2.06 9.06 -13.28
N ARG A 173 -1.30 8.36 -12.43
CA ARG A 173 -0.94 8.84 -11.08
C ARG A 173 0.46 8.39 -10.69
N ASP A 174 0.99 9.03 -9.64
CA ASP A 174 2.12 8.54 -8.84
C ASP A 174 1.96 7.03 -8.53
N PRO A 175 3.05 6.28 -8.25
CA PRO A 175 2.94 4.87 -7.84
C PRO A 175 1.95 4.72 -6.69
N ASP A 176 0.79 4.14 -7.02
CA ASP A 176 -0.42 4.25 -6.22
C ASP A 176 -0.24 3.53 -4.86
N GLN A 177 0.48 2.41 -4.88
CA GLN A 177 0.87 1.66 -3.69
C GLN A 177 2.21 0.94 -3.93
N VAL A 178 3.21 1.23 -3.09
CA VAL A 178 4.49 0.49 -3.04
C VAL A 178 4.68 -0.04 -1.63
N HIS A 179 4.71 -1.36 -1.50
CA HIS A 179 4.88 -2.07 -0.23
C HIS A 179 6.21 -2.80 -0.20
N ALA A 180 6.73 -3.01 1.01
CA ALA A 180 7.90 -3.85 1.22
C ALA A 180 7.63 -4.88 2.32
N ALA A 181 7.99 -6.13 2.06
CA ALA A 181 7.86 -7.25 2.97
C ALA A 181 8.85 -8.36 2.59
N GLY A 182 8.84 -9.48 3.27
CA GLY A 182 9.59 -10.65 2.83
C GLY A 182 9.01 -11.26 1.55
N PRO A 183 9.78 -12.17 0.92
CA PRO A 183 9.31 -12.91 -0.23
C PRO A 183 8.16 -13.85 0.14
N LEU A 184 7.44 -14.30 -0.88
CA LEU A 184 6.55 -15.46 -0.77
C LEU A 184 7.40 -16.72 -0.46
N PRO A 185 6.79 -17.82 0.02
CA PRO A 185 7.53 -19.03 0.41
C PRO A 185 8.40 -19.63 -0.71
N GLN A 186 8.01 -19.44 -1.96
CA GLN A 186 8.77 -19.85 -3.14
C GLN A 186 9.93 -18.91 -3.53
N GLY A 187 10.22 -17.88 -2.72
CA GLY A 187 11.32 -16.94 -2.95
C GLY A 187 11.01 -15.80 -3.95
N THR A 188 9.76 -15.69 -4.41
CA THR A 188 9.35 -14.66 -5.38
C THR A 188 8.55 -13.54 -4.72
N CYS A 189 8.41 -12.39 -5.40
CA CYS A 189 7.66 -11.25 -4.89
C CYS A 189 6.19 -11.25 -5.34
N LEU A 190 5.91 -11.83 -6.50
CA LEU A 190 4.57 -12.13 -7.00
C LEU A 190 4.41 -13.63 -7.24
N ARG A 191 3.16 -14.10 -7.22
CA ARG A 191 2.82 -15.46 -7.62
C ARG A 191 3.11 -15.66 -9.13
N PRO A 192 3.66 -16.82 -9.52
CA PRO A 192 3.94 -17.16 -10.93
C PRO A 192 2.71 -17.05 -11.82
#